data_AF-A0A2H0REM5-F1
#
_entry.id   AF-A0A2H0REM5-F1
#
_cell.length_a   1.000
_cell.length_b   1.000
_cell.length_c   1.000
_cell.angle_alpha   90.00
_cell.angle_beta   90.00
_cell.angle_gamma   90.00
#
_symmetry.space_group_name_H-M   'P 1'
#
loop_
_entity.id
_entity.type
_entity.pdbx_description
1 polymer ?
#
loop_
_entity_poly.entity_id
_entity_poly.type
_entity_poly.pdbx_seq_one_letter_code
_entity_poly.pdbx_strand_id
1 'polypeptide(L)'
;MSKLTLLIEDFGKALSRLEEVLAKENDAENIVRDSAIQRFEIVFDLGWKTAKAFLEEHHTITCTSPRSCFRELFHQGVIEHDPFWIEVTSLRNYTTHTYSELLAQKVYAELPQTLKRFRELHEKLRADKSGLE
;
A
#
# COMPACT_ATOMS: atom_id res chain seq x y z
N MET A 1 -10.67 20.64 -0.10
CA MET A 1 -9.88 19.49 0.40
C MET A 1 -8.54 19.47 -0.35
N SER A 2 -7.41 19.27 0.34
CA SER A 2 -6.10 19.16 -0.31
C SER A 2 -6.00 17.86 -1.13
N LYS A 3 -5.07 17.82 -2.10
CA LYS A 3 -4.76 16.60 -2.87
C LYS A 3 -4.42 15.43 -1.94
N LEU A 4 -3.63 15.69 -0.89
CA LEU A 4 -3.28 14.71 0.12
C LEU A 4 -4.52 14.15 0.84
N THR A 5 -5.47 15.02 1.21
CA THR A 5 -6.71 14.58 1.88
C THR A 5 -7.49 13.58 1.04
N LEU A 6 -7.67 13.86 -0.26
CA LEU A 6 -8.40 12.96 -1.16
C LEU A 6 -7.66 11.62 -1.33
N LEU A 7 -6.33 11.66 -1.45
CA LEU A 7 -5.50 10.46 -1.57
C LEU A 7 -5.55 9.59 -0.29
N ILE A 8 -5.57 10.19 0.90
CA ILE A 8 -5.74 9.46 2.17
C ILE A 8 -7.10 8.75 2.21
N GLU A 9 -8.17 9.42 1.79
CA GLU A 9 -9.51 8.82 1.76
C GLU A 9 -9.59 7.66 0.77
N ASP A 10 -9.08 7.84 -0.44
CA ASP A 10 -9.12 6.80 -1.47
C ASP A 10 -8.22 5.62 -1.12
N PHE A 11 -7.06 5.86 -0.51
CA PHE A 11 -6.20 4.81 0.02
C PHE A 11 -6.90 4.00 1.12
N GLY A 12 -7.60 4.67 2.05
CA GLY A 12 -8.41 4.01 3.07
C GLY A 12 -9.53 3.13 2.48
N LYS A 13 -10.27 3.65 1.49
CA LYS A 13 -11.30 2.86 0.78
C LYS A 13 -10.69 1.63 0.09
N ALA A 14 -9.53 1.77 -0.56
CA ALA A 14 -8.85 0.65 -1.21
C ALA A 14 -8.41 -0.43 -0.21
N LEU A 15 -7.96 -0.04 0.99
CA LEU A 15 -7.62 -0.98 2.06
C LEU A 15 -8.83 -1.77 2.55
N SER A 16 -9.97 -1.11 2.79
CA SER A 16 -11.22 -1.80 3.16
C SER A 16 -11.64 -2.80 2.09
N ARG A 17 -11.51 -2.42 0.82
CA ARG A 17 -11.81 -3.30 -0.31
C ARG A 17 -10.90 -4.52 -0.40
N LEU A 18 -9.62 -4.38 -0.12
CA LEU A 18 -8.69 -5.52 -0.06
C LEU A 18 -9.05 -6.45 1.10
N GLU A 19 -9.36 -5.90 2.28
CA GLU A 19 -9.84 -6.69 3.43
C GLU A 19 -11.10 -7.48 3.10
N GLU A 20 -12.11 -6.84 2.50
CA GLU A 20 -13.37 -7.50 2.12
C GLU A 20 -13.15 -8.76 1.28
N VAL A 21 -12.16 -8.76 0.39
CA VAL A 21 -11.84 -9.92 -0.43
C VAL A 21 -11.04 -10.96 0.33
N LEU A 22 -10.07 -10.55 1.15
CA LEU A 22 -9.26 -11.48 1.96
C LEU A 22 -10.08 -12.16 3.07
N ALA A 23 -11.16 -11.54 3.53
CA ALA A 23 -12.08 -12.10 4.53
C ALA A 23 -13.05 -13.16 3.96
N LYS A 24 -13.04 -13.42 2.65
CA LYS A 24 -13.87 -14.48 2.06
C LYS A 24 -13.29 -15.85 2.40
N GLU A 25 -13.84 -16.48 3.44
CA GLU A 25 -13.30 -17.68 4.10
C GLU A 25 -13.22 -18.96 3.24
N ASN A 26 -13.79 -19.03 2.04
CA ASN A 26 -14.02 -20.34 1.40
C ASN A 26 -13.72 -20.50 -0.09
N ASP A 27 -13.25 -19.47 -0.79
CA ASP A 27 -12.96 -19.63 -2.22
C ASP A 27 -11.48 -19.33 -2.49
N ALA A 28 -10.63 -20.33 -2.29
CA ALA A 28 -9.35 -20.41 -3.01
C ALA A 28 -9.58 -20.70 -4.51
N GLU A 29 -10.72 -20.26 -5.07
CA GLU A 29 -10.95 -20.19 -6.49
C GLU A 29 -10.06 -19.11 -7.06
N ASN A 30 -9.53 -19.37 -8.27
CA ASN A 30 -8.68 -18.43 -9.00
C ASN A 30 -9.26 -17.00 -9.02
N ILE A 31 -10.60 -16.85 -9.03
CA ILE A 31 -11.31 -15.57 -9.06
C ILE A 31 -11.04 -14.71 -7.82
N VAL A 32 -11.10 -15.27 -6.61
CA VAL A 32 -10.88 -14.48 -5.37
C VAL A 32 -9.42 -14.08 -5.28
N ARG A 33 -8.52 -15.01 -5.62
CA ARG A 33 -7.07 -14.73 -5.67
C ARG A 33 -6.76 -13.60 -6.64
N ASP A 34 -7.27 -13.67 -7.86
CA ASP A 34 -7.05 -12.66 -8.89
C ASP A 34 -7.66 -11.32 -8.47
N SER A 35 -8.85 -11.32 -7.86
CA SER A 35 -9.48 -10.12 -7.30
C SER A 35 -8.64 -9.49 -6.20
N ALA A 36 -8.08 -10.29 -5.30
CA ALA A 36 -7.23 -9.80 -4.21
C ALA A 36 -5.92 -9.21 -4.73
N ILE A 37 -5.29 -9.86 -5.71
CA ILE A 37 -4.07 -9.35 -6.37
C ILE A 37 -4.37 -8.02 -7.06
N GLN A 38 -5.46 -7.90 -7.81
CA GLN A 38 -5.85 -6.65 -8.44
C GLN A 38 -6.09 -5.53 -7.42
N ARG A 39 -6.73 -5.85 -6.30
CA ARG A 39 -6.95 -4.88 -5.21
C ARG A 39 -5.66 -4.48 -4.53
N PHE A 40 -4.72 -5.41 -4.38
CA PHE A 40 -3.38 -5.10 -3.90
C PHE A 40 -2.65 -4.11 -4.82
N GLU A 41 -2.73 -4.27 -6.15
CA GLU A 41 -2.12 -3.31 -7.08
C GLU A 41 -2.64 -1.89 -6.88
N ILE A 42 -3.95 -1.76 -6.65
CA ILE A 42 -4.61 -0.48 -6.37
C ILE A 42 -4.17 0.08 -5.02
N VAL A 43 -4.14 -0.76 -3.97
CA VAL A 43 -3.66 -0.39 -2.63
C VAL A 43 -2.21 0.08 -2.68
N PHE A 44 -1.35 -0.64 -3.38
CA PHE A 44 0.05 -0.26 -3.57
C PHE A 44 0.14 1.09 -4.27
N ASP A 45 -0.56 1.25 -5.40
CA ASP A 45 -0.51 2.47 -6.21
C ASP A 45 -0.97 3.71 -5.43
N LEU A 46 -2.08 3.59 -4.71
CA LEU A 46 -2.57 4.66 -3.84
C LEU A 46 -1.62 4.89 -2.67
N GLY A 47 -1.14 3.83 -2.01
CA GLY A 47 -0.24 3.94 -0.86
C GLY A 47 1.03 4.75 -1.17
N TRP A 48 1.71 4.46 -2.28
CA TRP A 48 2.92 5.22 -2.63
C TRP A 48 2.61 6.63 -3.16
N LYS A 49 1.47 6.85 -3.82
CA LYS A 49 1.03 8.20 -4.24
C LYS A 49 0.66 9.07 -3.04
N THR A 50 0.03 8.50 -2.02
CA THR A 50 -0.29 9.18 -0.76
C THR A 50 0.98 9.49 0.00
N ALA A 51 1.92 8.54 0.12
CA ALA A 51 3.24 8.77 0.70
C ALA A 51 3.98 9.92 -0.01
N LYS A 52 3.95 9.94 -1.34
CA LYS A 52 4.54 11.01 -2.15
C LYS A 52 3.91 12.37 -1.84
N ALA A 53 2.58 12.46 -1.91
CA ALA A 53 1.87 13.71 -1.64
C ALA A 53 2.13 14.21 -0.21
N PHE A 54 2.24 13.30 0.76
CA PHE A 54 2.57 13.61 2.14
C PHE A 54 3.96 14.23 2.27
N LEU A 55 4.97 13.60 1.66
CA LEU A 55 6.35 14.10 1.65
C LEU A 55 6.47 15.47 0.95
N GLU A 56 5.73 15.67 -0.15
CA GLU A 56 5.69 16.94 -0.87
C GLU A 56 5.05 18.05 -0.02
N GLU A 57 3.94 17.76 0.67
CA GLU A 57 3.16 18.75 1.44
C GLU A 57 3.79 19.08 2.80
N HIS A 58 4.31 18.08 3.53
CA HIS A 58 4.80 18.26 4.91
C HIS A 58 6.32 18.40 5.02
N HIS A 59 7.08 17.81 4.10
CA HIS A 59 8.55 17.78 4.17
C HIS A 59 9.23 18.52 3.02
N THR A 60 8.48 18.99 2.02
CA THR A 60 9.02 19.59 0.78
C THR A 60 9.96 18.63 0.04
N ILE A 61 9.71 17.32 0.13
CA ILE A 61 10.54 16.28 -0.51
C ILE A 61 9.81 15.63 -1.67
N THR A 62 10.46 15.61 -2.83
CA THR A 62 9.93 14.97 -4.04
C THR A 62 10.58 13.61 -4.26
N CYS A 63 9.78 12.55 -4.13
CA CYS A 63 10.17 11.19 -4.51
C CYS A 63 9.63 10.83 -5.92
N THR A 64 10.39 10.04 -6.67
CA THR A 64 10.08 9.69 -8.08
C THR A 64 9.70 8.23 -8.28
N SER A 65 9.80 7.41 -7.24
CA SER A 65 9.46 5.98 -7.26
C SER A 65 8.91 5.51 -5.91
N PRO A 66 8.10 4.43 -5.85
CA PRO A 66 7.60 3.88 -4.59
C PRO A 66 8.73 3.61 -3.59
N ARG A 67 9.82 2.99 -4.06
CA ARG A 67 11.01 2.69 -3.27
C ARG A 67 11.62 3.95 -2.64
N SER A 68 11.77 5.02 -3.42
CA SER A 68 12.29 6.29 -2.91
C SER A 68 11.34 6.94 -1.91
N CYS A 69 10.02 6.85 -2.11
CA CYS A 69 9.05 7.43 -1.20
C CYS A 69 9.06 6.71 0.16
N PHE A 70 9.04 5.37 0.18
CA PHE A 70 9.08 4.64 1.44
C PHE A 70 10.40 4.83 2.19
N ARG A 71 11.53 4.90 1.48
CA ARG A 71 12.82 5.22 2.12
C ARG A 71 12.79 6.60 2.77
N GLU A 72 12.15 7.57 2.13
CA GLU A 72 12.08 8.91 2.67
C GLU A 72 11.14 9.01 3.88
N LEU A 73 9.99 8.33 3.85
CA LEU A 73 9.13 8.22 5.03
C LEU A 73 9.88 7.67 6.25
N PHE A 74 10.80 6.72 6.03
CA PHE A 74 11.69 6.24 7.09
C PHE A 74 12.65 7.33 7.57
N HIS A 75 13.34 8.04 6.66
CA HIS A 75 14.26 9.12 7.04
C HIS A 75 13.58 10.25 7.82
N GLN A 76 12.31 10.53 7.51
CA GLN A 76 11.49 11.53 8.20
C GLN A 76 10.87 11.01 9.51
N GLY A 77 11.09 9.74 9.88
CA GLY A 77 10.58 9.15 11.12
C GLY A 77 9.08 8.83 11.10
N VAL A 78 8.42 8.87 9.93
CA VAL A 78 6.99 8.58 9.78
C VAL A 78 6.73 7.08 9.94
N ILE A 79 7.65 6.26 9.45
CA ILE A 79 7.65 4.79 9.56
C ILE A 79 9.00 4.30 10.07
N GLU A 80 9.02 3.11 10.65
CA GLU A 80 10.25 2.45 11.06
C GLU A 80 11.03 1.86 9.87
N HIS A 81 12.32 1.59 10.07
CA HIS A 81 13.13 0.89 9.08
C HIS A 81 12.67 -0.56 8.97
N ASP A 82 11.95 -0.87 7.91
CA ASP A 82 11.43 -2.21 7.65
C ASP A 82 11.77 -2.64 6.21
N PRO A 83 12.50 -3.76 6.02
CA PRO A 83 12.73 -4.36 4.70
C PRO A 83 11.46 -4.60 3.88
N PHE A 84 10.31 -4.78 4.54
CA PHE A 84 8.99 -4.94 3.92
C PHE A 84 8.74 -3.90 2.83
N TRP A 85 9.07 -2.62 3.07
CA TRP A 85 8.78 -1.55 2.11
C TRP A 85 9.57 -1.66 0.81
N ILE A 86 10.72 -2.34 0.86
CA ILE A 86 11.49 -2.67 -0.32
C ILE A 86 10.93 -3.92 -1.00
N GLU A 87 10.63 -4.94 -0.21
CA GLU A 87 10.10 -6.22 -0.69
C GLU A 87 8.74 -6.07 -1.38
N VAL A 88 7.85 -5.24 -0.84
CA VAL A 88 6.51 -5.00 -1.41
C VAL A 88 6.57 -4.33 -2.78
N THR A 89 7.62 -3.56 -3.09
CA THR A 89 7.84 -3.05 -4.45
C THR A 89 8.18 -4.17 -5.43
N SER A 90 8.90 -5.19 -4.96
CA SER A 90 9.21 -6.40 -5.75
C SER A 90 7.98 -7.28 -5.89
N LEU A 91 7.19 -7.43 -4.81
CA LEU A 91 5.91 -8.13 -4.81
C LEU A 91 4.95 -7.57 -5.86
N ARG A 92 4.86 -6.23 -5.94
CA ARG A 92 4.08 -5.55 -7.00
C ARG A 92 4.62 -5.84 -8.40
N ASN A 93 5.94 -5.94 -8.59
CA ASN A 93 6.47 -6.31 -9.92
C ASN A 93 6.13 -7.75 -10.30
N TYR A 94 5.91 -8.64 -9.34
CA TYR A 94 5.46 -10.01 -9.63
C TYR A 94 3.99 -10.08 -10.06
N THR A 95 3.16 -9.09 -9.74
CA THR A 95 1.74 -9.11 -10.15
C THR A 95 1.57 -9.04 -11.66
N THR A 96 2.51 -8.42 -12.39
CA THR A 96 2.50 -8.39 -13.86
C THR A 96 2.89 -9.73 -14.52
N HIS A 97 3.32 -10.71 -13.71
CA HIS A 97 3.71 -12.05 -14.14
C HIS A 97 2.76 -13.15 -13.60
N THR A 98 1.54 -12.76 -13.21
CA THR A 98 0.51 -13.62 -12.59
C THR A 98 -0.10 -14.67 -13.52
N TYR A 99 0.27 -14.69 -14.81
CA TYR A 99 -0.02 -15.84 -15.68
C TYR A 99 0.60 -17.15 -15.14
N SER A 100 1.62 -17.06 -14.28
CA SER A 100 2.11 -18.19 -13.50
C SER A 100 1.28 -18.36 -12.22
N GLU A 101 0.53 -19.45 -12.16
CA GLU A 101 -0.28 -19.80 -10.99
C GLU A 101 0.53 -19.83 -9.69
N LEU A 102 1.75 -20.38 -9.75
CA LEU A 102 2.66 -20.45 -8.61
C LEU A 102 3.08 -19.06 -8.12
N LEU A 103 3.22 -18.09 -9.03
CA LEU A 103 3.51 -16.70 -8.67
C LEU A 103 2.29 -16.02 -8.06
N ALA A 104 1.09 -16.25 -8.62
CA ALA A 104 -0.15 -15.72 -8.07
C ALA A 104 -0.42 -16.23 -6.64
N GLN A 105 -0.17 -17.53 -6.38
CA GLN A 105 -0.27 -18.11 -5.03
C GLN A 105 0.71 -17.46 -4.05
N LYS A 106 1.97 -17.25 -4.48
CA LYS A 106 2.98 -16.56 -3.65
C LYS A 106 2.57 -15.13 -3.33
N VAL A 107 2.12 -14.36 -4.32
CA VAL A 107 1.66 -12.98 -4.10
C VAL A 107 0.49 -12.97 -3.13
N TYR A 108 -0.51 -13.85 -3.34
CA TYR A 108 -1.70 -13.93 -2.50
C TYR A 108 -1.38 -14.21 -1.03
N ALA A 109 -0.42 -15.12 -0.78
CA ALA A 109 0.01 -15.47 0.58
C ALA A 109 0.58 -14.28 1.36
N GLU A 110 1.17 -13.29 0.69
CA GLU A 110 1.74 -12.09 1.31
C GLU A 110 0.69 -10.99 1.58
N LEU A 111 -0.51 -11.09 0.98
CA LEU A 111 -1.50 -10.02 1.05
C LEU A 111 -2.05 -9.72 2.45
N PRO A 112 -2.25 -10.69 3.36
CA PRO A 112 -2.69 -10.39 4.73
C PRO A 112 -1.70 -9.52 5.50
N GLN A 113 -0.41 -9.85 5.43
CA GLN A 113 0.64 -9.05 6.07
C GLN A 113 0.77 -7.68 5.39
N THR A 114 0.68 -7.65 4.06
CA THR A 114 0.70 -6.42 3.27
C THR A 114 -0.43 -5.48 3.66
N LEU A 115 -1.67 -5.98 3.78
CA LEU A 115 -2.83 -5.21 4.22
C LEU A 115 -2.58 -4.58 5.60
N LYS A 116 -2.05 -5.35 6.56
CA LYS A 116 -1.71 -4.85 7.89
C LYS A 116 -0.71 -3.69 7.82
N ARG A 117 0.40 -3.86 7.09
CA ARG A 117 1.44 -2.82 6.96
C ARG A 117 0.94 -1.54 6.28
N PHE A 118 0.13 -1.67 5.23
CA PHE A 118 -0.43 -0.48 4.58
C PHE A 118 -1.49 0.22 5.43
N ARG A 119 -2.20 -0.48 6.33
CA ARG A 119 -3.05 0.16 7.35
C ARG A 119 -2.24 0.96 8.36
N GLU A 120 -1.16 0.39 8.86
CA GLU A 120 -0.24 1.10 9.76
C GLU A 120 0.26 2.39 9.08
N LEU A 121 0.64 2.32 7.81
CA LEU A 121 1.01 3.49 7.02
C LEU A 121 -0.16 4.48 6.88
N HIS A 122 -1.36 4.01 6.52
CA HIS A 122 -2.54 4.87 6.38
C HIS A 122 -2.84 5.66 7.64
N GLU A 123 -2.81 4.99 8.80
CA GLU A 123 -3.03 5.65 10.10
C GLU A 123 -1.93 6.67 10.41
N LYS A 124 -0.65 6.38 10.12
CA LYS A 124 0.45 7.34 10.30
C LYS A 124 0.27 8.59 9.44
N LEU A 125 -0.02 8.42 8.15
CA LEU A 125 -0.23 9.53 7.21
C LEU A 125 -1.50 10.34 7.54
N ARG A 126 -2.49 9.71 8.18
CA ARG A 126 -3.72 10.37 8.64
C ARG A 126 -3.53 11.13 9.95
N ALA A 127 -2.78 10.58 10.89
CA ALA A 127 -2.60 11.15 12.23
C ALA A 127 -1.79 12.47 12.20
N ASP A 128 -0.86 12.63 11.27
CA ASP A 128 -0.08 13.86 11.11
C ASP A 128 -0.91 15.06 10.59
N LYS A 129 -2.18 14.81 10.25
CA LYS A 129 -3.16 15.86 9.96
C LYS A 129 -3.56 16.66 11.21
N SER A 130 -3.34 16.11 12.41
CA SER A 130 -3.81 16.67 13.68
C SER A 130 -2.74 17.49 14.43
N GLY A 131 -1.51 17.57 13.92
CA GLY A 131 -0.40 18.29 14.56
C GLY A 131 -0.22 19.75 14.12
N LEU A 132 -1.12 20.28 13.30
CA LEU A 132 -0.99 21.60 12.65
C LEU A 132 -2.23 22.50 12.80
N GLU A 133 -3.08 22.26 13.81
CA GLU A 133 -4.09 23.23 14.28
C GLU A 133 -3.65 23.89 15.60
#